data_AF-A0A0S2MGW4-F1
#
_entry.id   AF-A0A0S2MGW4-F1
#
_cell.length_a   1.000
_cell.length_b   1.000
_cell.length_c   1.000
_cell.angle_alpha   90.00
_cell.angle_beta   90.00
_cell.angle_gamma   90.00
#
_symmetry.space_group_name_H-M   'P 1'
#
loop_
_entity.id
_entity.type
_entity.pdbx_description
1 polymer ?
#
loop_
_entity_poly.entity_id
_entity_poly.type
_entity_poly.pdbx_seq_one_letter_code
_entity_poly.pdbx_strand_id
1 'polypeptide(L)'
;MYGEKLSVAGFFGSIPDIVSDDGDHQYTIDKKKAYAEYPDTRAIALQDRFGGWIRDDVKMVNDTNADQVTASDQAIREARNRVDGVKDVVPIYVRPDTEDSNTLQNNNTAISNYANNQIAKWVQKGGIDKEWDAYVKKVSEPTLGLDANIEIWQKWYDKYTK
;
A
#
# COMPACT_ATOMS: atom_id res chain seq x y z
N MET A 1 20.19 -9.69 -14.21
CA MET A 1 19.36 -8.81 -13.34
C MET A 1 20.30 -8.03 -12.44
N TYR A 2 19.96 -6.79 -12.10
CA TYR A 2 20.85 -5.76 -11.53
C TYR A 2 21.78 -6.28 -10.41
N GLY A 3 23.05 -5.86 -10.43
CA GLY A 3 24.00 -6.17 -9.37
C GLY A 3 23.64 -5.46 -8.06
N GLU A 4 23.98 -6.07 -6.93
CA GLU A 4 23.61 -5.57 -5.59
C GLU A 4 23.96 -4.10 -5.35
N LYS A 5 25.22 -3.71 -5.60
CA LYS A 5 25.68 -2.33 -5.43
C LYS A 5 24.96 -1.34 -6.34
N LEU A 6 24.63 -1.77 -7.57
CA LEU A 6 23.87 -0.94 -8.50
C LEU A 6 22.45 -0.73 -8.00
N SER A 7 21.83 -1.78 -7.43
CA SER A 7 20.53 -1.66 -6.79
C SER A 7 20.54 -0.75 -5.57
N VAL A 8 21.49 -0.96 -4.64
CA VAL A 8 21.63 -0.12 -3.46
C VAL A 8 21.83 1.34 -3.87
N ALA A 9 22.72 1.59 -4.83
CA ALA A 9 22.98 2.95 -5.30
C ALA A 9 21.76 3.57 -6.02
N GLY A 10 21.02 2.76 -6.78
CA GLY A 10 19.81 3.18 -7.47
C GLY A 10 18.69 3.61 -6.51
N PHE A 11 18.50 2.87 -5.41
CA PHE A 11 17.46 3.18 -4.42
C PHE A 11 17.86 4.25 -3.41
N PHE A 12 19.11 4.23 -2.95
CA PHE A 12 19.52 4.96 -1.74
C PHE A 12 20.58 6.05 -1.96
N GLY A 13 21.20 6.11 -3.14
CA GLY A 13 22.19 7.13 -3.48
C GLY A 13 23.59 6.58 -3.67
N SER A 14 24.52 7.43 -4.12
CA SER A 14 25.87 7.01 -4.50
C SER A 14 26.65 6.35 -3.36
N ILE A 15 27.40 5.30 -3.69
CA ILE A 15 28.39 4.65 -2.81
C ILE A 15 29.78 5.20 -3.19
N PRO A 16 30.64 5.62 -2.23
CA PRO A 16 30.46 5.58 -0.78
C PRO A 16 29.90 6.87 -0.15
N ASP A 17 29.51 7.87 -0.95
CA ASP A 17 29.24 9.23 -0.46
C ASP A 17 27.95 9.36 0.35
N ILE A 18 26.85 8.80 -0.16
CA ILE A 18 25.53 8.78 0.52
C ILE A 18 25.32 7.48 1.30
N VAL A 19 25.84 6.38 0.76
CA VAL A 19 25.70 5.04 1.34
C VAL A 19 27.08 4.39 1.48
N SER A 20 27.44 3.91 2.67
CA SER A 20 28.63 3.07 2.85
C SER A 20 28.32 1.60 2.56
N ASP A 21 29.29 0.90 1.99
CA ASP A 21 29.31 -0.56 1.89
C ASP A 21 30.11 -1.08 3.09
N ASP A 22 29.42 -1.73 4.02
CA ASP A 22 29.98 -2.20 5.29
C ASP A 22 30.47 -3.66 5.20
N GLY A 23 30.37 -4.27 4.01
CA GLY A 23 30.62 -5.70 3.80
C GLY A 23 29.43 -6.57 4.21
N ASP A 24 29.52 -7.88 3.92
CA ASP A 24 28.53 -8.89 4.33
C ASP A 24 27.07 -8.53 3.99
N HIS A 25 26.86 -8.01 2.77
CA HIS A 25 25.55 -7.54 2.28
C HIS A 25 24.90 -6.42 3.13
N GLN A 26 25.71 -5.68 3.90
CA GLN A 26 25.24 -4.56 4.73
C GLN A 26 25.68 -3.22 4.16
N TYR A 27 24.76 -2.26 4.19
CA TYR A 27 25.01 -0.89 3.76
C TYR A 27 24.41 0.11 4.74
N THR A 28 25.11 1.19 5.02
CA THR A 28 24.64 2.24 5.94
C THR A 28 24.39 3.55 5.21
N ILE A 29 23.19 4.09 5.35
CA ILE A 29 22.79 5.38 4.76
C ILE A 29 23.25 6.52 5.69
N ASP A 30 23.96 7.51 5.13
CA ASP A 30 24.24 8.77 5.81
C ASP A 30 22.98 9.64 5.81
N LYS A 31 22.23 9.57 6.91
CA LYS A 31 20.97 10.31 7.10
C LYS A 31 21.09 11.80 6.87
N LYS A 32 22.23 12.42 7.22
CA LYS A 32 22.39 13.88 7.10
C LYS A 32 22.45 14.32 5.64
N LYS A 33 23.00 13.48 4.77
CA LYS A 33 23.08 13.74 3.33
C LYS A 33 21.84 13.23 2.60
N ALA A 34 21.44 11.99 2.87
CA ALA A 34 20.35 11.31 2.18
C ALA A 34 18.99 12.01 2.39
N TYR A 35 18.77 12.57 3.59
CA TYR A 35 17.48 13.13 4.01
C TYR A 35 17.54 14.63 4.32
N ALA A 36 18.47 15.34 3.68
CA ALA A 36 18.64 16.78 3.89
C ALA A 36 17.42 17.60 3.42
N GLU A 37 16.75 17.15 2.37
CA GLU A 37 15.63 17.86 1.74
C GLU A 37 14.28 17.16 1.96
N TYR A 38 14.27 15.82 1.94
CA TYR A 38 13.07 14.99 2.04
C TYR A 38 13.26 13.88 3.08
N PRO A 39 12.17 13.30 3.62
CA PRO A 39 12.26 12.14 4.53
C PRO A 39 12.70 10.83 3.85
N ASP A 40 12.95 10.86 2.54
CA ASP A 40 13.40 9.75 1.70
C ASP A 40 14.52 10.22 0.75
N THR A 41 15.02 9.30 -0.08
CA THR A 41 16.18 9.51 -0.96
C THR A 41 15.82 10.12 -2.33
N ARG A 42 14.58 10.60 -2.54
CA ARG A 42 14.09 11.06 -3.87
C ARG A 42 14.89 12.18 -4.51
N ALA A 43 15.58 13.00 -3.70
CA ALA A 43 16.39 14.11 -4.19
C ALA A 43 17.76 13.66 -4.74
N ILE A 44 18.26 12.51 -4.29
CA ILE A 44 19.65 12.08 -4.52
C ILE A 44 19.77 10.69 -5.16
N ALA A 45 18.65 9.98 -5.34
CA ALA A 45 18.58 8.65 -5.91
C ALA A 45 17.40 8.51 -6.87
N LEU A 46 17.40 7.44 -7.68
CA LEU A 46 16.28 7.11 -8.55
C LEU A 46 15.08 6.56 -7.75
N GLN A 47 15.35 5.89 -6.62
CA GLN A 47 14.35 5.37 -5.68
C GLN A 47 13.23 4.59 -6.41
N ASP A 48 12.00 5.10 -6.38
CA ASP A 48 10.80 4.54 -7.00
C ASP A 48 10.86 4.46 -8.53
N ARG A 49 11.81 5.17 -9.15
CA ARG A 49 12.07 5.19 -10.59
C ARG A 49 13.16 4.20 -11.01
N PHE A 50 13.83 3.53 -10.07
CA PHE A 50 14.84 2.53 -10.39
C PHE A 50 14.19 1.18 -10.69
N GLY A 51 14.41 0.65 -11.90
CA GLY A 51 13.84 -0.62 -12.35
C GLY A 51 14.48 -1.88 -11.77
N GLY A 52 15.08 -1.82 -10.57
CA GLY A 52 15.72 -2.96 -9.91
C GLY A 52 15.06 -3.33 -8.59
N TRP A 53 15.76 -4.13 -7.78
CA TRP A 53 15.28 -4.55 -6.47
C TRP A 53 16.41 -4.53 -5.44
N ILE A 54 16.07 -4.46 -4.16
CA ILE A 54 17.01 -4.81 -3.08
C ILE A 54 16.84 -6.30 -2.82
N ARG A 55 17.93 -7.06 -2.80
CA ARG A 55 17.88 -8.50 -2.55
C ARG A 55 17.46 -8.74 -1.10
N ASP A 56 16.74 -9.83 -0.84
CA ASP A 56 16.24 -10.16 0.50
C ASP A 56 17.35 -10.36 1.55
N ASP A 57 18.55 -10.73 1.12
CA ASP A 57 19.74 -10.92 1.97
C ASP A 57 20.51 -9.62 2.25
N VAL A 58 20.13 -8.50 1.64
CA VAL A 58 20.76 -7.19 1.88
C VAL A 58 20.14 -6.50 3.09
N LYS A 59 21.00 -6.00 3.97
CA LYS A 59 20.60 -5.22 5.15
C LYS A 59 20.94 -3.74 4.98
N MET A 60 19.91 -2.92 4.93
CA MET A 60 20.04 -1.46 4.95
C MET A 60 19.97 -0.94 6.40
N VAL A 61 20.98 -0.19 6.82
CA VAL A 61 21.00 0.54 8.09
C VAL A 61 20.63 2.00 7.83
N ASN A 62 19.80 2.58 8.70
CA ASN A 62 19.29 3.95 8.62
C ASN A 62 18.30 4.23 7.46
N ASP A 63 17.60 3.22 6.94
CA ASP A 63 16.50 3.45 6.00
C ASP A 63 15.27 4.01 6.73
N THR A 64 15.20 5.35 6.84
CA THR A 64 14.10 6.02 7.56
C THR A 64 12.75 5.84 6.87
N ASN A 65 12.74 5.62 5.55
CA ASN A 65 11.52 5.38 4.81
C ASN A 65 10.95 3.99 5.17
N ALA A 66 11.80 2.96 5.20
CA ALA A 66 11.39 1.63 5.66
C ALA A 66 10.92 1.63 7.12
N ASP A 67 11.58 2.39 8.00
CA ASP A 67 11.15 2.55 9.40
C ASP A 67 9.74 3.16 9.50
N GLN A 68 9.48 4.23 8.74
CA GLN A 68 8.17 4.89 8.71
C GLN A 68 7.06 3.97 8.16
N VAL A 69 7.32 3.28 7.06
CA VAL A 69 6.39 2.29 6.50
C VAL A 69 6.12 1.18 7.50
N THR A 70 7.17 0.66 8.13
CA THR A 70 7.05 -0.40 9.15
C THR A 70 6.19 0.05 10.33
N ALA A 71 6.38 1.29 10.81
CA ALA A 71 5.60 1.87 11.89
C ALA A 71 4.12 2.05 11.51
N SER A 72 3.84 2.54 10.30
CA SER A 72 2.47 2.64 9.76
C SER A 72 1.81 1.27 9.66
N ASP A 73 2.54 0.27 9.17
CA ASP A 73 2.05 -1.10 9.01
C ASP A 73 1.72 -1.78 10.34
N GLN A 74 2.33 -1.37 11.47
CA GLN A 74 2.04 -1.98 12.77
C GLN A 74 0.55 -1.93 13.13
N ALA A 75 -0.12 -0.82 12.82
CA ALA A 75 -1.54 -0.63 13.15
C ALA A 75 -2.45 -1.64 12.44
N ILE A 76 -2.05 -2.15 11.26
CA ILE A 76 -2.85 -3.07 10.46
C ILE A 76 -2.25 -4.48 10.37
N ARG A 77 -1.06 -4.72 10.95
CA ARG A 77 -0.30 -5.96 10.77
C ARG A 77 -1.10 -7.20 11.15
N GLU A 78 -1.85 -7.13 12.25
CA GLU A 78 -2.69 -8.24 12.68
C GLU A 78 -3.79 -8.55 11.67
N ALA A 79 -4.49 -7.52 11.16
CA ALA A 79 -5.52 -7.70 10.13
C ALA A 79 -4.92 -8.25 8.82
N ARG A 80 -3.77 -7.72 8.42
CA ARG A 80 -3.05 -8.16 7.21
C ARG A 80 -2.61 -9.62 7.29
N ASN A 81 -2.13 -10.08 8.45
CA ASN A 81 -1.69 -11.46 8.66
C ASN A 81 -2.83 -12.49 8.59
N ARG A 82 -4.10 -12.04 8.65
CA ARG A 82 -5.28 -12.91 8.48
C ARG A 82 -5.65 -13.12 7.01
N VAL A 83 -5.03 -12.38 6.08
CA VAL A 83 -5.31 -12.47 4.64
C VAL A 83 -4.47 -13.60 4.02
N ASP A 84 -5.13 -14.62 3.48
CA ASP A 84 -4.52 -15.64 2.63
C ASP A 84 -4.28 -15.02 1.24
N GLY A 85 -3.01 -14.78 0.89
CA GLY A 85 -2.62 -14.15 -0.38
C GLY A 85 -2.95 -14.94 -1.65
N VAL A 86 -3.52 -16.15 -1.52
CA VAL A 86 -4.04 -16.95 -2.62
C VAL A 86 -5.57 -17.00 -2.60
N LYS A 87 -6.20 -17.15 -1.44
CA LYS A 87 -7.65 -17.35 -1.31
C LYS A 87 -8.46 -16.09 -1.04
N ASP A 88 -7.84 -15.05 -0.51
CA ASP A 88 -8.56 -13.83 -0.11
C ASP A 88 -8.33 -12.67 -1.09
N VAL A 89 -7.82 -12.97 -2.30
CA VAL A 89 -7.49 -11.97 -3.32
C VAL A 89 -8.16 -12.29 -4.65
N VAL A 90 -8.71 -11.26 -5.29
CA VAL A 90 -9.19 -11.35 -6.68
C VAL A 90 -7.98 -11.20 -7.61
N PRO A 91 -7.71 -12.15 -8.53
CA PRO A 91 -6.58 -12.03 -9.44
C PRO A 91 -6.65 -10.76 -10.30
N ILE A 92 -5.51 -10.08 -10.51
CA ILE A 92 -5.44 -8.77 -11.17
C ILE A 92 -5.99 -8.75 -12.61
N TYR A 93 -6.03 -9.92 -13.27
CA TYR A 93 -6.55 -10.10 -14.62
C TYR A 93 -8.08 -10.26 -14.68
N VAL A 94 -8.75 -10.43 -13.54
CA VAL A 94 -10.22 -10.54 -13.49
C VAL A 94 -10.84 -9.24 -13.97
N ARG A 95 -11.80 -9.35 -14.89
CA ARG A 95 -12.56 -8.24 -15.43
C ARG A 95 -14.05 -8.60 -15.38
N PRO A 96 -14.84 -7.87 -14.57
CA PRO A 96 -16.29 -7.95 -14.66
C PRO A 96 -16.79 -7.63 -16.07
N ASP A 97 -17.95 -8.15 -16.43
CA ASP A 97 -18.60 -7.78 -17.69
C ASP A 97 -19.11 -6.33 -17.65
N THR A 98 -19.66 -5.85 -18.76
CA THR A 98 -20.11 -4.46 -18.89
C THR A 98 -21.24 -4.11 -17.91
N GLU A 99 -22.18 -5.03 -17.66
CA GLU A 99 -23.33 -4.78 -16.78
C GLU A 99 -22.88 -4.65 -15.33
N ASP A 100 -22.06 -5.59 -14.87
CA ASP A 100 -21.49 -5.55 -13.53
C ASP A 100 -20.53 -4.38 -13.36
N SER A 101 -19.70 -4.07 -14.36
CA SER A 101 -18.78 -2.93 -14.30
C SER A 101 -19.52 -1.61 -14.16
N ASN A 102 -20.63 -1.43 -14.88
CA ASN A 102 -21.47 -0.24 -14.75
C ASN A 102 -22.10 -0.15 -13.36
N THR A 103 -22.57 -1.27 -12.81
CA THR A 103 -23.13 -1.33 -11.45
C THR A 103 -22.09 -0.98 -10.40
N LEU A 104 -20.91 -1.61 -10.46
CA LEU A 104 -19.77 -1.32 -9.59
C LEU A 104 -19.38 0.16 -9.65
N GLN A 105 -19.31 0.76 -10.85
CA GLN A 105 -18.94 2.16 -11.03
C GLN A 105 -19.94 3.13 -10.39
N ASN A 106 -21.24 2.89 -10.59
CA ASN A 106 -22.30 3.73 -10.02
C ASN A 106 -22.31 3.65 -8.49
N ASN A 107 -22.27 2.42 -7.95
CA ASN A 107 -22.22 2.18 -6.50
C ASN A 107 -20.95 2.77 -5.88
N ASN A 108 -19.78 2.56 -6.50
CA ASN A 108 -18.52 3.10 -6.00
C ASN A 108 -18.53 4.63 -5.93
N THR A 109 -19.20 5.30 -6.88
CA THR A 109 -19.39 6.76 -6.84
C THR A 109 -20.21 7.18 -5.62
N ALA A 110 -21.35 6.51 -5.38
CA ALA A 110 -22.22 6.78 -4.25
C ALA A 110 -21.52 6.49 -2.90
N ILE A 111 -20.88 5.33 -2.78
CA ILE A 111 -20.11 4.92 -1.60
C ILE A 111 -18.98 5.91 -1.33
N SER A 112 -18.19 6.28 -2.34
CA SER A 112 -17.06 7.21 -2.16
C SER A 112 -17.52 8.58 -1.69
N ASN A 113 -18.62 9.11 -2.23
CA ASN A 113 -19.19 10.39 -1.79
C ASN A 113 -19.57 10.37 -0.30
N TYR A 114 -20.12 9.26 0.20
CA TYR A 114 -20.45 9.13 1.62
C TYR A 114 -19.21 8.86 2.48
N ALA A 115 -18.41 7.87 2.10
CA ALA A 115 -17.25 7.39 2.87
C ALA A 115 -16.17 8.47 3.02
N ASN A 116 -15.83 9.20 1.95
CA ASN A 116 -14.81 10.24 2.02
C ASN A 116 -15.19 11.37 2.99
N ASN A 117 -16.48 11.70 3.11
CA ASN A 117 -16.96 12.68 4.08
C ASN A 117 -16.81 12.17 5.53
N GLN A 118 -17.11 10.89 5.79
CA GLN A 118 -16.91 10.31 7.13
C GLN A 118 -15.43 10.19 7.50
N ILE A 119 -14.59 9.74 6.56
CA ILE A 119 -13.14 9.67 6.75
C ILE A 119 -12.57 11.05 7.06
N ALA A 120 -12.93 12.08 6.29
CA ALA A 120 -12.47 13.45 6.54
C ALA A 120 -12.88 13.96 7.93
N LYS A 121 -14.11 13.66 8.35
CA LYS A 121 -14.60 13.99 9.70
C LYS A 121 -13.79 13.28 10.78
N TRP A 122 -13.59 11.97 10.67
CA TRP A 122 -12.88 11.19 11.70
C TRP A 122 -11.39 11.54 11.78
N VAL A 123 -10.75 11.84 10.66
CA VAL A 123 -9.36 12.33 10.64
C VAL A 123 -9.25 13.67 11.37
N GLN A 124 -10.19 14.59 11.17
CA GLN A 124 -10.11 15.93 11.77
C GLN A 124 -10.58 15.98 13.22
N LYS A 125 -11.59 15.17 13.58
CA LYS A 125 -12.36 15.32 14.84
C LYS A 125 -12.44 14.04 15.68
N GLY A 126 -11.92 12.92 15.19
CA GLY A 126 -12.11 11.60 15.81
C GLY A 126 -13.57 11.15 15.81
N GLY A 127 -13.90 10.18 16.66
CA GLY A 127 -15.26 9.69 16.89
C GLY A 127 -15.64 8.39 16.16
N ILE A 128 -14.72 7.79 15.40
CA ILE A 128 -14.96 6.58 14.61
C ILE A 128 -15.57 5.44 15.44
N ASP A 129 -15.04 5.15 16.63
CA ASP A 129 -15.51 4.03 17.47
C ASP A 129 -17.00 4.10 17.81
N LYS A 130 -17.55 5.31 17.93
CA LYS A 130 -18.98 5.52 18.26
C LYS A 130 -19.89 5.52 17.03
N GLU A 131 -19.32 5.76 15.85
CA GLU A 131 -20.06 5.96 14.61
C GLU A 131 -19.91 4.81 13.62
N TRP A 132 -18.97 3.89 13.88
CA TRP A 132 -18.60 2.79 12.99
C TRP A 132 -19.79 1.92 12.58
N ASP A 133 -20.58 1.44 13.54
CA ASP A 133 -21.71 0.55 13.24
C ASP A 133 -22.77 1.24 12.37
N ALA A 134 -23.04 2.52 12.62
CA ALA A 134 -23.97 3.31 11.82
C ALA A 134 -23.42 3.55 10.40
N TYR A 135 -22.11 3.81 10.29
CA TYR A 135 -21.42 3.93 9.00
C TYR A 135 -21.53 2.64 8.18
N VAL A 136 -21.19 1.49 8.77
CA VAL A 136 -21.26 0.17 8.11
C VAL A 136 -22.67 -0.11 7.63
N LYS A 137 -23.68 0.10 8.48
CA LYS A 137 -25.08 -0.04 8.10
C LYS A 137 -25.44 0.85 6.91
N LYS A 138 -24.96 2.10 6.90
CA LYS A 138 -25.26 3.06 5.85
C LYS A 138 -24.66 2.65 4.50
N VAL A 139 -23.39 2.23 4.46
CA VAL A 139 -22.75 1.80 3.20
C VAL A 139 -23.37 0.52 2.62
N SER A 140 -23.88 -0.37 3.48
CA SER A 140 -24.62 -1.56 3.06
C SER A 140 -26.05 -1.29 2.59
N GLU A 141 -26.61 -0.09 2.79
CA GLU A 141 -27.94 0.22 2.27
C GLU A 141 -27.96 0.10 0.73
N PRO A 142 -29.06 -0.39 0.13
CA PRO A 142 -29.19 -0.48 -1.33
C PRO A 142 -29.02 0.86 -2.06
N THR A 143 -29.17 1.98 -1.35
CA THR A 143 -28.94 3.32 -1.90
C THR A 143 -27.46 3.62 -2.16
N LEU A 144 -26.53 2.93 -1.49
CA LEU A 144 -25.09 3.03 -1.70
C LEU A 144 -24.52 1.77 -2.39
N GLY A 145 -25.05 0.58 -2.07
CA GLY A 145 -24.82 -0.64 -2.84
C GLY A 145 -23.55 -1.41 -2.52
N LEU A 146 -23.01 -1.31 -1.29
CA LEU A 146 -21.82 -2.08 -0.89
C LEU A 146 -22.07 -3.59 -0.99
N ASP A 147 -23.20 -4.07 -0.48
CA ASP A 147 -23.52 -5.51 -0.47
C ASP A 147 -23.65 -6.05 -1.90
N ALA A 148 -24.29 -5.29 -2.80
CA ALA A 148 -24.34 -5.64 -4.22
C ALA A 148 -22.95 -5.69 -4.88
N ASN A 149 -22.06 -4.76 -4.52
CA ASN A 149 -20.67 -4.80 -5.00
C ASN A 149 -19.91 -6.04 -4.49
N ILE A 150 -20.12 -6.42 -3.22
CA ILE A 150 -19.53 -7.64 -2.64
C ILE A 150 -20.02 -8.88 -3.39
N GLU A 151 -21.32 -8.98 -3.66
CA GLU A 151 -21.89 -10.10 -4.42
C GLU A 151 -21.32 -10.20 -5.85
N ILE A 152 -21.19 -9.06 -6.55
CA ILE A 152 -20.58 -9.01 -7.88
C ILE A 152 -19.13 -9.49 -7.82
N TRP A 153 -18.32 -8.97 -6.89
CA TRP A 153 -16.93 -9.39 -6.77
C TRP A 153 -16.80 -10.86 -6.36
N GLN A 154 -17.68 -11.36 -5.51
CA GLN A 154 -17.72 -12.78 -5.15
C GLN A 154 -18.03 -13.66 -6.36
N LYS A 155 -18.99 -13.27 -7.20
CA LYS A 155 -19.31 -13.96 -8.47
C LYS A 155 -18.08 -14.09 -9.37
N TRP A 156 -17.32 -13.01 -9.52
CA TRP A 156 -16.13 -12.98 -10.37
C TRP A 156 -14.92 -13.69 -9.75
N TYR A 157 -14.75 -13.57 -8.44
CA TYR A 157 -13.76 -14.35 -7.70
C TYR A 157 -14.02 -15.84 -7.94
N ASP A 158 -15.23 -16.32 -7.63
CA ASP A 158 -15.62 -17.72 -7.77
C ASP A 158 -15.39 -18.26 -9.19
N LYS A 159 -15.68 -17.45 -10.22
CA LYS A 159 -15.49 -17.85 -11.62
C LYS A 159 -14.03 -18.11 -12.00
N TYR A 160 -13.08 -17.43 -11.36
CA TYR A 160 -11.67 -17.45 -11.76
C TYR A 160 -10.75 -18.15 -10.76
N THR A 161 -11.23 -18.49 -9.57
CA THR A 161 -10.42 -19.11 -8.50
C THR A 161 -10.97 -20.46 -8.02
N LYS A 162 -12.16 -20.89 -8.47
CA LYS A 162 -12.70 -22.24 -8.22
C LYS A 162 -12.41 -23.21 -9.35
#